data_AF-A0A5C5PSF4-F1
#
_entry.id   AF-A0A5C5PSF4-F1
#
_cell.length_a   1.000
_cell.length_b   1.000
_cell.length_c   1.000
_cell.angle_alpha   90.00
_cell.angle_beta   90.00
_cell.angle_gamma   90.00
#
_symmetry.space_group_name_H-M   'P 1'
#
loop_
_entity.id
_entity.type
_entity.pdbx_description
1 polymer ?
#
loop_
_entity_poly.entity_id
_entity_poly.type
_entity_poly.pdbx_seq_one_letter_code
_entity_poly.pdbx_strand_id
1 'polypeptide(L)'
;MRAFGRSLSDFGSLFELEKQLLAACQKGDVAQGDVECPEHATSQNKVRAGFIRFLLLGAEDGIAIHENGIQLGKAFIVGALDLRSATVAYAFTLRSCTLTRITAFSGAQFKQTVSLYGSQLKGLKAYGMSVRGDFIAKKIHTTHSVNISAVSVYGNVSFSGAQLKTGSTISLSGTDAVIKGGFFLADGFTADGLVKVVGAEVGGQFNCRAGTFLNEEVALDATSIKAGRGVFLQGGFKSYSEILFIAASVNGQISAKDATLSCKHGVTLTADRLRLNGNIYFDKGFTSEGRVSLCGAVVEGQLNCSGAVFTGSEQALLANNLHLTGVANLGGGFSAKGTVSFNGARFESDLKFTGAVRIGKLLAVRACIKGALNMVDIKNRINKVSLAGTYAAVLNDDAASWGNHLVLNGFVYDFIDVLNTMTVNERVNWLKKQYVRSSKNNEKMKDESPAFVPQPWQQLKTVLGSVRKVLSQAPHSAGQ
;
A
#
# COMPACT_ATOMS: atom_id res chain seq x y z
N MET A 1 7.46 51.89 13.99
CA MET A 1 8.56 51.04 13.48
C MET A 1 7.92 49.85 12.78
N ARG A 2 8.16 49.63 11.48
CA ARG A 2 7.61 48.47 10.75
C ARG A 2 8.64 47.35 10.70
N ALA A 3 8.20 46.10 10.56
CA ALA A 3 9.11 44.96 10.38
C ALA A 3 9.90 45.11 9.06
N PHE A 4 11.15 44.62 9.02
CA PHE A 4 11.96 44.57 7.80
C PHE A 4 11.33 43.69 6.72
N GLY A 5 11.54 44.04 5.45
CA GLY A 5 10.98 43.34 4.30
C GLY A 5 9.50 43.63 4.12
N ARG A 6 9.06 44.83 4.53
CA ARG A 6 7.70 45.35 4.36
C ARG A 6 7.68 46.58 3.45
N SER A 7 8.82 46.94 2.85
CA SER A 7 8.94 47.94 1.80
C SER A 7 9.78 47.46 0.65
N LEU A 8 9.61 48.10 -0.50
CA LEU A 8 10.57 48.00 -1.58
C LEU A 8 11.94 48.61 -1.19
N SER A 9 11.96 49.70 -0.41
CA SER A 9 13.20 50.37 0.03
C SER A 9 14.12 49.48 0.88
N ASP A 10 13.55 48.47 1.57
CA ASP A 10 14.32 47.53 2.42
C ASP A 10 15.30 46.68 1.61
N PHE A 11 15.14 46.62 0.29
CA PHE A 11 15.97 45.84 -0.62
C PHE A 11 17.01 46.67 -1.39
N GLY A 12 17.04 48.00 -1.23
CA GLY A 12 17.92 48.86 -2.03
C GLY A 12 17.74 48.64 -3.53
N SER A 13 18.83 48.55 -4.29
CA SER A 13 18.77 48.22 -5.72
C SER A 13 18.29 46.78 -5.95
N LEU A 14 17.19 46.64 -6.70
CA LEU A 14 16.66 45.34 -7.11
C LEU A 14 17.57 44.65 -8.14
N PHE A 15 17.66 43.32 -8.05
CA PHE A 15 18.27 42.49 -9.08
C PHE A 15 17.38 42.45 -10.33
N GLU A 16 17.95 42.09 -11.49
CA GLU A 16 17.20 42.08 -12.75
C GLU A 16 15.99 41.14 -12.69
N LEU A 17 16.14 39.93 -12.13
CA LEU A 17 15.01 39.02 -11.98
C LEU A 17 13.99 39.50 -10.93
N GLU A 18 14.40 40.28 -9.93
CA GLU A 18 13.46 40.89 -8.97
C GLU A 18 12.59 41.97 -9.64
N LYS A 19 13.17 42.78 -10.54
CA LYS A 19 12.42 43.74 -11.37
C LYS A 19 11.44 43.03 -12.31
N GLN A 20 11.89 41.95 -12.96
CA GLN A 20 11.03 41.13 -13.83
C GLN A 20 9.89 40.49 -13.03
N LEU A 21 10.18 39.96 -11.83
CA LEU A 21 9.18 39.37 -10.95
C LEU A 21 8.14 40.38 -10.49
N LEU A 22 8.57 41.60 -10.13
CA LEU A 22 7.67 42.69 -9.75
C LEU A 22 6.73 43.09 -10.90
N ALA A 23 7.27 43.20 -12.12
CA ALA A 23 6.46 43.53 -13.30
C ALA A 23 5.50 42.38 -13.67
N ALA A 24 5.96 41.13 -13.58
CA ALA A 24 5.16 39.96 -13.91
C ALA A 24 4.01 39.75 -12.92
N CYS A 25 4.24 39.92 -11.61
CA CYS A 25 3.19 39.72 -10.62
C CYS A 25 2.07 40.77 -10.70
N GLN A 26 2.32 41.95 -11.26
CA GLN A 26 1.29 42.96 -11.54
C GLN A 26 0.42 42.60 -12.76
N LYS A 27 0.98 41.87 -13.73
CA LYS A 27 0.29 41.44 -14.96
C LYS A 27 -0.31 40.04 -14.87
N GLY A 28 0.05 39.28 -13.84
CA GLY A 28 -0.32 37.87 -13.72
C GLY A 28 0.51 36.93 -14.59
N ASP A 29 1.66 37.40 -15.08
CA ASP A 29 2.59 36.67 -15.94
C ASP A 29 3.58 35.82 -15.12
N VAL A 30 4.31 34.94 -15.81
CA VAL A 30 5.41 34.16 -15.23
C VAL A 30 6.72 34.94 -15.36
N ALA A 31 7.39 35.15 -14.23
CA ALA A 31 8.75 35.67 -14.21
C ALA A 31 9.73 34.54 -14.54
N GLN A 32 10.28 34.57 -15.76
CA GLN A 32 11.24 33.59 -16.31
C GLN A 32 10.65 32.18 -16.48
N GLY A 33 10.90 31.55 -17.64
CA GLY A 33 10.22 30.31 -18.05
C GLY A 33 10.71 29.00 -17.38
N ASP A 34 10.20 27.87 -17.89
CA ASP A 34 10.25 26.56 -17.22
C ASP A 34 11.36 25.61 -17.73
N VAL A 35 12.62 25.99 -17.50
CA VAL A 35 13.82 25.23 -17.92
C VAL A 35 14.44 24.51 -16.70
N GLU A 36 15.59 23.83 -16.85
CA GLU A 36 16.37 23.23 -15.77
C GLU A 36 16.70 24.20 -14.63
N CYS A 37 16.81 23.66 -13.40
CA CYS A 37 17.18 24.43 -12.22
C CYS A 37 18.58 25.05 -12.36
N PRO A 38 18.78 26.33 -12.01
CA PRO A 38 20.12 26.92 -12.03
C PRO A 38 21.00 26.36 -10.91
N GLU A 39 22.22 25.93 -11.24
CA GLU A 39 23.20 25.44 -10.24
C GLU A 39 23.93 26.58 -9.51
N HIS A 40 24.05 27.74 -10.16
CA HIS A 40 24.78 28.91 -9.64
C HIS A 40 23.99 30.20 -9.81
N ALA A 41 24.23 31.16 -8.91
CA ALA A 41 23.70 32.51 -9.00
C ALA A 41 24.40 33.30 -10.11
N THR A 42 23.62 33.97 -10.95
CA THR A 42 24.07 34.94 -11.95
C THR A 42 23.31 36.26 -11.76
N SER A 43 23.73 37.32 -12.44
CA SER A 43 22.98 38.59 -12.44
C SER A 43 21.56 38.47 -13.00
N GLN A 44 21.29 37.43 -13.81
CA GLN A 44 20.02 37.23 -14.51
C GLN A 44 19.05 36.27 -13.82
N ASN A 45 19.53 35.42 -12.88
CA ASN A 45 18.68 34.40 -12.24
C ASN A 45 18.54 34.58 -10.71
N LYS A 46 19.32 35.48 -10.10
CA LYS A 46 19.39 35.61 -8.66
C LYS A 46 18.22 36.43 -8.12
N VAL A 47 17.54 35.91 -7.10
CA VAL A 47 16.45 36.58 -6.38
C VAL A 47 16.62 36.38 -4.87
N ARG A 48 16.39 37.42 -4.07
CA ARG A 48 16.38 37.32 -2.62
C ARG A 48 15.09 36.65 -2.13
N ALA A 49 15.23 35.66 -1.26
CA ALA A 49 14.10 35.02 -0.60
C ALA A 49 13.23 36.02 0.18
N GLY A 50 13.86 37.04 0.78
CA GLY A 50 13.16 38.14 1.46
C GLY A 50 12.29 38.96 0.53
N PHE A 51 12.69 39.13 -0.74
CA PHE A 51 11.90 39.86 -1.74
C PHE A 51 10.66 39.06 -2.18
N ILE A 52 10.82 37.76 -2.42
CA ILE A 52 9.68 36.86 -2.69
C ILE A 52 8.69 36.89 -1.51
N ARG A 53 9.21 36.80 -0.29
CA ARG A 53 8.40 36.92 0.93
C ARG A 53 7.66 38.26 1.01
N PHE A 54 8.31 39.37 0.68
CA PHE A 54 7.67 40.70 0.66
C PHE A 54 6.45 40.72 -0.26
N LEU A 55 6.58 40.22 -1.50
CA LEU A 55 5.46 40.13 -2.44
C LEU A 55 4.34 39.22 -1.93
N LEU A 56 4.68 38.05 -1.39
CA LEU A 56 3.71 37.06 -0.88
C LEU A 56 2.84 37.58 0.27
N LEU A 57 3.32 38.59 1.00
CA LEU A 57 2.60 39.18 2.12
C LEU A 57 1.85 40.47 1.75
N GLY A 58 1.64 40.70 0.45
CA GLY A 58 0.83 41.79 -0.07
C GLY A 58 1.63 43.00 -0.58
N ALA A 59 2.96 42.93 -0.60
CA ALA A 59 3.83 44.05 -0.94
C ALA A 59 3.56 45.31 -0.07
N GLU A 60 3.94 46.50 -0.54
CA GLU A 60 3.59 47.78 0.08
C GLU A 60 2.44 48.44 -0.69
N ASP A 61 1.74 49.39 -0.06
CA ASP A 61 0.63 50.11 -0.67
C ASP A 61 1.02 50.70 -2.04
N GLY A 62 0.21 50.41 -3.07
CA GLY A 62 0.46 50.80 -4.46
C GLY A 62 1.05 49.71 -5.35
N ILE A 63 1.52 48.59 -4.79
CA ILE A 63 1.94 47.41 -5.57
C ILE A 63 0.80 46.38 -5.57
N ALA A 64 -0.05 46.43 -6.60
CA ALA A 64 -1.10 45.44 -6.79
C ALA A 64 -0.51 44.09 -7.26
N ILE A 65 -0.91 42.99 -6.61
CA ILE A 65 -0.61 41.64 -7.07
C ILE A 65 -1.83 41.12 -7.83
N HIS A 66 -1.63 40.68 -9.06
CA HIS A 66 -2.67 40.08 -9.90
C HIS A 66 -3.24 38.82 -9.23
N GLU A 67 -4.49 38.46 -9.53
CA GLU A 67 -5.19 37.29 -8.98
C GLU A 67 -4.52 35.94 -9.32
N ASN A 68 -3.63 35.92 -10.33
CA ASN A 68 -2.81 34.76 -10.71
C ASN A 68 -1.65 34.55 -9.73
N GLY A 69 -1.41 35.51 -8.84
CA GLY A 69 -0.40 35.45 -7.80
C GLY A 69 1.02 35.56 -8.33
N ILE A 70 1.94 34.91 -7.61
CA ILE A 70 3.38 35.03 -7.84
C ILE A 70 3.87 33.77 -8.54
N GLN A 71 4.41 33.94 -9.73
CA GLN A 71 4.89 32.86 -10.59
C GLN A 71 6.35 33.13 -10.98
N LEU A 72 7.26 32.27 -10.52
CA LEU A 72 8.70 32.44 -10.73
C LEU A 72 9.31 31.13 -11.23
N GLY A 73 9.95 31.17 -12.39
CA GLY A 73 10.69 30.05 -12.97
C GLY A 73 12.21 30.26 -12.92
N LYS A 74 13.00 29.18 -12.96
CA LYS A 74 14.46 29.19 -13.19
C LYS A 74 15.27 30.14 -12.26
N ALA A 75 14.78 30.39 -11.06
CA ALA A 75 15.43 31.33 -10.14
C ALA A 75 16.43 30.64 -9.21
N PHE A 76 17.55 31.32 -8.95
CA PHE A 76 18.49 30.97 -7.88
C PHE A 76 18.17 31.82 -6.64
N ILE A 77 17.45 31.21 -5.69
CA ILE A 77 16.88 31.90 -4.54
C ILE A 77 17.89 31.92 -3.39
N VAL A 78 18.39 33.13 -3.09
CA VAL A 78 19.37 33.36 -2.03
C VAL A 78 18.71 33.75 -0.71
N GLY A 79 19.20 33.17 0.38
CA GLY A 79 18.62 33.35 1.72
C GLY A 79 17.53 32.34 2.03
N ALA A 80 16.94 32.43 3.22
CA ALA A 80 15.88 31.54 3.67
C ALA A 80 14.50 32.09 3.28
N LEU A 81 13.72 31.30 2.53
CA LEU A 81 12.31 31.59 2.29
C LEU A 81 11.50 31.14 3.51
N ASP A 82 11.21 32.09 4.39
CA ASP A 82 10.55 31.87 5.66
C ASP A 82 9.16 32.52 5.69
N LEU A 83 8.14 31.68 5.64
CA LEU A 83 6.72 32.04 5.71
C LEU A 83 6.07 31.46 6.97
N ARG A 84 6.86 31.16 8.02
CA ARG A 84 6.29 30.64 9.27
C ARG A 84 5.18 31.53 9.79
N SER A 85 4.04 30.91 10.10
CA SER A 85 2.81 31.56 10.58
C SER A 85 2.26 32.69 9.68
N ALA A 86 2.74 32.81 8.44
CA ALA A 86 2.27 33.83 7.52
C ALA A 86 0.93 33.45 6.89
N THR A 87 0.13 34.45 6.53
CA THR A 87 -1.01 34.26 5.64
C THR A 87 -0.66 34.80 4.25
N VAL A 88 -0.83 33.95 3.23
CA VAL A 88 -0.57 34.26 1.83
C VAL A 88 -1.89 34.20 1.07
N ALA A 89 -2.34 35.34 0.56
CA ALA A 89 -3.65 35.48 -0.08
C ALA A 89 -3.70 34.95 -1.51
N TYR A 90 -2.56 34.95 -2.21
CA TYR A 90 -2.45 34.66 -3.63
C TYR A 90 -1.87 33.28 -3.90
N ALA A 91 -2.05 32.76 -5.11
CA ALA A 91 -1.33 31.58 -5.57
C ALA A 91 0.20 31.85 -5.55
N PHE A 92 0.97 30.79 -5.28
CA PHE A 92 2.41 30.87 -5.22
C PHE A 92 3.05 29.69 -5.95
N THR A 93 3.80 30.01 -7.01
CA THR A 93 4.48 29.01 -7.84
C THR A 93 5.96 29.32 -7.97
N LEU A 94 6.79 28.38 -7.53
CA LEU A 94 8.19 28.27 -7.90
C LEU A 94 8.35 27.07 -8.84
N ARG A 95 8.85 27.32 -10.05
CA ARG A 95 9.06 26.28 -11.05
C ARG A 95 10.54 26.15 -11.42
N SER A 96 11.10 24.97 -11.22
CA SER A 96 12.52 24.72 -11.50
C SER A 96 13.45 25.74 -10.85
N CYS A 97 13.19 26.10 -9.60
CA CYS A 97 14.01 27.05 -8.85
C CYS A 97 14.99 26.30 -7.94
N THR A 98 16.10 26.94 -7.60
CA THR A 98 17.08 26.43 -6.64
C THR A 98 16.98 27.23 -5.34
N LEU A 99 16.56 26.56 -4.26
CA LEU A 99 16.43 27.16 -2.92
C LEU A 99 17.64 26.79 -2.07
N THR A 100 18.50 27.77 -1.82
CA THR A 100 19.81 27.57 -1.18
C THR A 100 19.75 27.21 0.31
N ARG A 101 18.61 27.43 0.96
CA ARG A 101 18.37 27.17 2.38
C ARG A 101 17.09 26.34 2.57
N ILE A 102 16.93 25.77 3.76
CA ILE A 102 15.69 25.07 4.13
C ILE A 102 14.50 26.03 4.01
N THR A 103 13.47 25.59 3.31
CA THR A 103 12.24 26.35 3.12
C THR A 103 11.32 26.13 4.32
N ALA A 104 10.82 27.21 4.92
CA ALA A 104 10.10 27.16 6.19
C ALA A 104 8.67 27.72 6.05
N PHE A 105 7.68 26.84 5.96
CA PHE A 105 6.25 27.13 5.85
C PHE A 105 5.44 26.66 7.06
N SER A 106 6.07 26.31 8.19
CA SER A 106 5.35 25.82 9.36
C SER A 106 4.28 26.82 9.83
N GLY A 107 3.04 26.35 9.98
CA GLY A 107 1.89 27.18 10.37
C GLY A 107 1.43 28.21 9.32
N ALA A 108 2.03 28.22 8.12
CA ALA A 108 1.63 29.12 7.06
C ALA A 108 0.20 28.80 6.56
N GLN A 109 -0.55 29.82 6.19
CA GLN A 109 -1.90 29.71 5.65
C GLN A 109 -1.93 30.23 4.21
N PHE A 110 -2.00 29.32 3.25
CA PHE A 110 -2.14 29.65 1.84
C PHE A 110 -3.63 29.59 1.46
N LYS A 111 -4.17 30.74 1.04
CA LYS A 111 -5.58 30.85 0.62
C LYS A 111 -5.82 30.31 -0.79
N GLN A 112 -4.77 29.93 -1.50
CA GLN A 112 -4.78 29.32 -2.83
C GLN A 112 -3.72 28.21 -2.94
N THR A 113 -3.49 27.70 -4.15
CA THR A 113 -2.50 26.65 -4.44
C THR A 113 -1.07 27.11 -4.22
N VAL A 114 -0.23 26.18 -3.73
CA VAL A 114 1.22 26.35 -3.62
C VAL A 114 1.91 25.31 -4.48
N SER A 115 2.82 25.74 -5.34
CA SER A 115 3.60 24.87 -6.22
C SER A 115 5.09 25.13 -6.08
N LEU A 116 5.86 24.06 -5.91
CA LEU A 116 7.32 24.00 -5.90
C LEU A 116 7.83 23.15 -7.06
N TYR A 117 7.02 22.97 -8.11
CA TYR A 117 7.25 22.02 -9.19
C TYR A 117 8.69 22.05 -9.72
N GLY A 118 9.33 20.88 -9.80
CA GLY A 118 10.64 20.70 -10.41
C GLY A 118 11.80 21.39 -9.67
N SER A 119 11.55 22.01 -8.52
CA SER A 119 12.56 22.81 -7.82
C SER A 119 13.54 21.95 -7.00
N GLN A 120 14.76 22.47 -6.81
CA GLN A 120 15.76 21.89 -5.90
C GLN A 120 15.67 22.59 -4.54
N LEU A 121 15.48 21.82 -3.47
CA LEU A 121 15.38 22.32 -2.11
C LEU A 121 16.42 21.66 -1.23
N LYS A 122 16.99 22.41 -0.27
CA LYS A 122 17.71 21.75 0.82
C LYS A 122 16.79 20.87 1.65
N GLY A 123 15.59 21.34 1.98
CA GLY A 123 14.55 20.61 2.71
C GLY A 123 13.32 21.51 2.90
N LEU A 124 12.23 20.95 3.43
CA LEU A 124 10.97 21.69 3.62
C LEU A 124 10.40 21.43 5.01
N LYS A 125 10.20 22.49 5.78
CA LYS A 125 9.51 22.46 7.08
C LYS A 125 8.14 23.12 6.93
N ALA A 126 7.09 22.33 6.83
CA ALA A 126 5.72 22.77 6.60
C ALA A 126 4.74 22.18 7.64
N TYR A 127 5.22 21.91 8.86
CA TYR A 127 4.38 21.41 9.95
C TYR A 127 3.18 22.33 10.19
N GLY A 128 1.96 21.79 10.21
CA GLY A 128 0.74 22.58 10.47
C GLY A 128 0.39 23.60 9.38
N MET A 129 1.00 23.53 8.19
CA MET A 129 0.65 24.39 7.06
C MET A 129 -0.77 24.10 6.57
N SER A 130 -1.53 25.14 6.22
CA SER A 130 -2.85 25.00 5.58
C SER A 130 -2.85 25.55 4.16
N VAL A 131 -3.51 24.84 3.25
CA VAL A 131 -3.61 25.20 1.82
C VAL A 131 -5.05 24.98 1.36
N ARG A 132 -5.73 26.04 0.91
CA ARG A 132 -7.10 25.95 0.38
C ARG A 132 -7.14 25.36 -1.05
N GLY A 133 -6.04 25.46 -1.78
CA GLY A 133 -5.86 24.79 -3.08
C GLY A 133 -5.10 23.47 -2.96
N ASP A 134 -4.32 23.17 -3.98
CA ASP A 134 -3.39 22.04 -4.00
C ASP A 134 -2.04 22.40 -3.38
N PHE A 135 -1.33 21.42 -2.84
CA PHE A 135 0.09 21.51 -2.56
C PHE A 135 0.87 20.63 -3.54
N ILE A 136 1.57 21.28 -4.47
CA ILE A 136 2.26 20.65 -5.60
C ILE A 136 3.76 20.70 -5.35
N ALA A 137 4.33 19.56 -5.01
CA ALA A 137 5.76 19.31 -4.85
C ALA A 137 6.26 18.26 -5.84
N LYS A 138 5.67 18.23 -7.04
CA LYS A 138 6.02 17.27 -8.10
C LYS A 138 7.45 17.53 -8.58
N LYS A 139 8.20 16.45 -8.83
CA LYS A 139 9.57 16.48 -9.38
C LYS A 139 10.57 17.31 -8.58
N ILE A 140 10.29 17.59 -7.30
CA ILE A 140 11.28 18.26 -6.45
C ILE A 140 12.46 17.33 -6.19
N HIS A 141 13.62 17.94 -5.91
CA HIS A 141 14.78 17.23 -5.39
C HIS A 141 15.11 17.78 -4.02
N THR A 142 15.25 16.92 -3.01
CA THR A 142 15.65 17.34 -1.67
C THR A 142 16.88 16.61 -1.16
N THR A 143 17.73 17.33 -0.42
CA THR A 143 18.91 16.75 0.24
C THR A 143 18.75 16.61 1.76
N HIS A 144 17.62 17.02 2.30
CA HIS A 144 17.21 16.89 3.70
C HIS A 144 15.71 16.59 3.73
N SER A 145 15.22 16.25 4.92
CA SER A 145 13.85 15.84 5.14
C SER A 145 12.80 16.87 4.73
N VAL A 146 11.66 16.35 4.31
CA VAL A 146 10.42 17.08 4.09
C VAL A 146 9.45 16.74 5.22
N ASN A 147 8.98 17.77 5.92
CA ASN A 147 7.99 17.62 6.99
C ASN A 147 6.73 18.40 6.62
N ILE A 148 5.68 17.65 6.31
CA ILE A 148 4.30 18.10 6.08
C ILE A 148 3.36 17.49 7.13
N SER A 149 3.85 17.19 8.32
CA SER A 149 2.99 16.66 9.39
C SER A 149 1.96 17.69 9.82
N ALA A 150 0.77 17.23 10.21
CA ALA A 150 -0.36 18.05 10.63
C ALA A 150 -0.82 19.12 9.61
N VAL A 151 -0.46 18.97 8.32
CA VAL A 151 -0.97 19.90 7.30
C VAL A 151 -2.45 19.71 7.06
N SER A 152 -3.14 20.79 6.64
CA SER A 152 -4.51 20.74 6.15
C SER A 152 -4.59 21.24 4.72
N VAL A 153 -4.82 20.34 3.77
CA VAL A 153 -4.90 20.66 2.34
C VAL A 153 -6.29 20.31 1.83
N TYR A 154 -7.01 21.30 1.30
CA TYR A 154 -8.34 21.06 0.73
C TYR A 154 -8.27 20.37 -0.64
N GLY A 155 -7.26 20.70 -1.44
CA GLY A 155 -6.96 20.00 -2.68
C GLY A 155 -6.17 18.71 -2.45
N ASN A 156 -5.34 18.41 -3.43
CA ASN A 156 -4.40 17.30 -3.45
C ASN A 156 -3.04 17.70 -2.88
N VAL A 157 -2.31 16.71 -2.37
CA VAL A 157 -0.87 16.81 -2.13
C VAL A 157 -0.15 15.91 -3.12
N SER A 158 0.78 16.45 -3.89
CA SER A 158 1.50 15.64 -4.89
C SER A 158 3.00 15.85 -4.84
N PHE A 159 3.72 14.74 -4.61
CA PHE A 159 5.16 14.60 -4.74
C PHE A 159 5.51 13.70 -5.94
N SER A 160 4.62 13.56 -6.92
CA SER A 160 4.87 12.67 -8.06
C SER A 160 6.18 13.03 -8.76
N GLY A 161 7.04 12.03 -8.99
CA GLY A 161 8.37 12.16 -9.57
C GLY A 161 9.41 12.85 -8.69
N ALA A 162 9.11 13.15 -7.42
CA ALA A 162 10.09 13.76 -6.51
C ALA A 162 11.20 12.78 -6.13
N GLN A 163 12.42 13.30 -5.95
CA GLN A 163 13.58 12.56 -5.46
C GLN A 163 13.99 13.10 -4.09
N LEU A 164 13.64 12.37 -3.03
CA LEU A 164 14.02 12.70 -1.67
C LEU A 164 15.27 11.89 -1.33
N LYS A 165 16.44 12.50 -1.50
CA LYS A 165 17.77 11.90 -1.26
C LYS A 165 18.40 12.54 -0.04
N THR A 166 17.87 12.21 1.13
CA THR A 166 18.09 12.98 2.35
C THR A 166 19.25 12.45 3.19
N GLY A 167 19.68 11.20 2.96
CA GLY A 167 20.65 10.52 3.83
C GLY A 167 20.23 10.47 5.30
N SER A 168 18.93 10.65 5.58
CA SER A 168 18.36 10.72 6.92
C SER A 168 17.40 9.58 7.16
N THR A 169 17.16 9.25 8.43
CA THR A 169 16.24 8.18 8.82
C THR A 169 14.81 8.38 8.29
N ILE A 170 14.35 9.64 8.22
CA ILE A 170 13.04 10.03 7.67
C ILE A 170 13.25 10.98 6.50
N SER A 171 12.74 10.61 5.32
CA SER A 171 12.80 11.42 4.10
C SER A 171 11.58 12.34 3.95
N LEU A 172 10.39 11.81 4.26
CA LEU A 172 9.11 12.51 4.24
C LEU A 172 8.27 12.13 5.46
N SER A 173 7.83 13.13 6.23
CA SER A 173 6.83 12.96 7.27
C SER A 173 5.56 13.73 6.92
N GLY A 174 4.45 13.02 6.76
CA GLY A 174 3.08 13.53 6.69
C GLY A 174 2.22 12.92 7.78
N THR A 175 2.77 12.80 9.00
CA THR A 175 2.03 12.27 10.15
C THR A 175 0.86 13.20 10.46
N ASP A 176 -0.33 12.63 10.65
CA ASP A 176 -1.57 13.37 10.94
C ASP A 176 -1.94 14.43 9.88
N ALA A 177 -1.45 14.30 8.64
CA ALA A 177 -1.84 15.17 7.56
C ALA A 177 -3.32 14.95 7.18
N VAL A 178 -4.07 16.03 7.00
CA VAL A 178 -5.46 16.01 6.55
C VAL A 178 -5.52 16.57 5.13
N ILE A 179 -5.77 15.69 4.16
CA ILE A 179 -5.79 15.99 2.73
C ILE A 179 -7.18 15.64 2.22
N LYS A 180 -8.00 16.63 1.84
CA LYS A 180 -9.37 16.34 1.38
C LYS A 180 -9.38 15.72 -0.03
N GLY A 181 -8.40 16.04 -0.86
CA GLY A 181 -8.12 15.37 -2.14
C GLY A 181 -7.29 14.08 -1.98
N GLY A 182 -6.52 13.74 -3.01
CA GLY A 182 -5.60 12.61 -3.00
C GLY A 182 -4.19 12.98 -2.55
N PHE A 183 -3.44 11.97 -2.11
CA PHE A 183 -2.01 12.07 -1.77
C PHE A 183 -1.19 11.19 -2.73
N PHE A 184 -0.31 11.84 -3.50
CA PHE A 184 0.39 11.20 -4.61
C PHE A 184 1.90 11.18 -4.39
N LEU A 185 2.46 9.98 -4.25
CA LEU A 185 3.88 9.63 -4.22
C LEU A 185 4.20 8.75 -5.45
N ALA A 186 3.75 9.18 -6.63
CA ALA A 186 3.70 8.35 -7.84
C ALA A 186 4.73 8.77 -8.90
N ASP A 187 4.67 8.12 -10.06
CA ASP A 187 5.33 8.53 -11.31
C ASP A 187 6.84 8.76 -11.16
N GLY A 188 7.56 7.78 -10.62
CA GLY A 188 9.02 7.84 -10.41
C GLY A 188 9.46 8.49 -9.10
N PHE A 189 8.53 8.70 -8.16
CA PHE A 189 8.87 9.11 -6.80
C PHE A 189 9.93 8.17 -6.19
N THR A 190 10.98 8.73 -5.59
CA THR A 190 12.02 7.97 -4.90
C THR A 190 12.32 8.60 -3.54
N ALA A 191 12.41 7.76 -2.51
CA ALA A 191 12.80 8.15 -1.16
C ALA A 191 13.86 7.19 -0.60
N ASP A 192 14.96 7.73 -0.08
CA ASP A 192 16.07 6.98 0.52
C ASP A 192 16.06 6.94 2.06
N GLY A 193 14.90 7.23 2.65
CA GLY A 193 14.63 7.09 4.08
C GLY A 193 13.12 6.91 4.31
N LEU A 194 12.71 6.66 5.55
CA LEU A 194 11.32 6.39 5.92
C LEU A 194 10.36 7.47 5.39
N VAL A 195 9.32 7.02 4.69
CA VAL A 195 8.14 7.83 4.41
C VAL A 195 7.08 7.52 5.47
N LYS A 196 6.78 8.50 6.33
CA LYS A 196 5.86 8.33 7.47
C LYS A 196 4.57 9.09 7.24
N VAL A 197 3.45 8.38 7.10
CA VAL A 197 2.10 8.94 6.90
C VAL A 197 1.12 8.39 7.93
N VAL A 198 1.63 8.11 9.13
CA VAL A 198 0.87 7.59 10.27
C VAL A 198 -0.28 8.52 10.61
N GLY A 199 -1.48 7.96 10.76
CA GLY A 199 -2.69 8.70 11.14
C GLY A 199 -3.19 9.70 10.10
N ALA A 200 -2.58 9.76 8.90
CA ALA A 200 -3.01 10.69 7.86
C ALA A 200 -4.43 10.37 7.37
N GLU A 201 -5.21 11.41 7.10
CA GLU A 201 -6.55 11.33 6.55
C GLU A 201 -6.56 11.86 5.11
N VAL A 202 -6.75 10.97 4.14
CA VAL A 202 -6.78 11.28 2.71
C VAL A 202 -8.20 11.04 2.20
N GLY A 203 -8.93 12.09 1.85
CA GLY A 203 -10.31 11.97 1.34
C GLY A 203 -10.38 11.29 -0.04
N GLY A 204 -9.32 11.39 -0.83
CA GLY A 204 -9.13 10.72 -2.10
C GLY A 204 -8.32 9.42 -2.00
N GLN A 205 -7.51 9.17 -3.03
CA GLN A 205 -6.62 8.01 -3.09
C GLN A 205 -5.26 8.32 -2.46
N PHE A 206 -4.64 7.29 -1.89
CA PHE A 206 -3.21 7.30 -1.57
C PHE A 206 -2.46 6.53 -2.65
N ASN A 207 -1.74 7.24 -3.51
CA ASN A 207 -1.21 6.68 -4.75
C ASN A 207 0.32 6.72 -4.74
N CYS A 208 0.93 5.54 -4.69
CA CYS A 208 2.38 5.34 -4.76
C CYS A 208 2.79 4.65 -6.07
N ARG A 209 1.98 4.70 -7.13
CA ARG A 209 2.24 4.00 -8.40
C ARG A 209 3.62 4.34 -8.94
N ALA A 210 4.39 3.34 -9.38
CA ALA A 210 5.74 3.51 -9.92
C ALA A 210 6.71 4.24 -8.96
N GLY A 211 6.49 4.14 -7.65
CA GLY A 211 7.38 4.68 -6.62
C GLY A 211 8.45 3.67 -6.18
N THR A 212 9.59 4.17 -5.73
CA THR A 212 10.68 3.39 -5.14
C THR A 212 10.97 3.86 -3.71
N PHE A 213 10.80 2.96 -2.75
CA PHE A 213 10.94 3.27 -1.33
C PHE A 213 12.09 2.47 -0.73
N LEU A 214 13.09 3.16 -0.18
CA LEU A 214 14.25 2.57 0.45
C LEU A 214 14.41 3.11 1.87
N ASN A 215 14.72 2.21 2.79
CA ASN A 215 15.16 2.50 4.16
C ASN A 215 15.75 1.22 4.75
N GLU A 216 16.44 1.29 5.88
CA GLU A 216 17.04 0.10 6.52
C GLU A 216 15.97 -0.87 7.07
N GLU A 217 14.98 -0.36 7.80
CA GLU A 217 13.97 -1.20 8.48
C GLU A 217 12.57 -1.08 7.85
N VAL A 218 12.03 0.14 7.78
CA VAL A 218 10.67 0.42 7.29
C VAL A 218 10.72 1.49 6.20
N ALA A 219 10.27 1.17 4.99
CA ALA A 219 10.30 2.10 3.86
C ALA A 219 9.10 3.07 3.88
N LEU A 220 7.93 2.55 4.25
CA LEU A 220 6.66 3.27 4.29
C LEU A 220 5.86 2.86 5.52
N ASP A 221 5.63 3.82 6.42
CA ASP A 221 4.76 3.64 7.57
C ASP A 221 3.44 4.40 7.36
N ALA A 222 2.41 3.66 6.95
CA ALA A 222 1.03 4.13 6.79
C ALA A 222 0.11 3.52 7.86
N THR A 223 0.65 3.28 9.06
CA THR A 223 -0.14 2.83 10.23
C THR A 223 -1.29 3.80 10.51
N SER A 224 -2.49 3.26 10.68
CA SER A 224 -3.72 4.01 10.94
C SER A 224 -4.09 5.04 9.87
N ILE A 225 -3.55 4.96 8.65
CA ILE A 225 -3.99 5.84 7.55
C ILE A 225 -5.47 5.62 7.25
N LYS A 226 -6.20 6.71 6.97
CA LYS A 226 -7.56 6.67 6.42
C LYS A 226 -7.52 7.11 4.96
N ALA A 227 -7.94 6.26 4.04
CA ALA A 227 -8.10 6.60 2.62
C ALA A 227 -9.57 6.49 2.20
N GLY A 228 -10.16 7.61 1.77
CA GLY A 228 -11.54 7.68 1.30
C GLY A 228 -11.76 6.99 -0.05
N ARG A 229 -10.68 6.68 -0.78
CA ARG A 229 -10.69 5.85 -1.99
C ARG A 229 -9.63 4.75 -1.86
N GLY A 230 -9.04 4.31 -2.98
CA GLY A 230 -8.07 3.22 -2.99
C GLY A 230 -6.65 3.62 -2.60
N VAL A 231 -5.85 2.61 -2.27
CA VAL A 231 -4.40 2.69 -2.13
C VAL A 231 -3.75 1.95 -3.30
N PHE A 232 -2.78 2.57 -3.95
CA PHE A 232 -2.16 2.03 -5.17
C PHE A 232 -0.65 1.90 -5.02
N LEU A 233 -0.17 0.66 -4.95
CA LEU A 233 1.24 0.25 -4.88
C LEU A 233 1.60 -0.55 -6.15
N GLN A 234 1.26 -0.04 -7.33
CA GLN A 234 1.32 -0.80 -8.61
C GLN A 234 2.13 -0.05 -9.67
N GLY A 235 2.20 -0.59 -10.91
CA GLY A 235 2.89 0.04 -12.02
C GLY A 235 4.40 0.08 -11.86
N GLY A 236 5.01 -1.00 -11.36
CA GLY A 236 6.42 -1.10 -11.08
C GLY A 236 6.82 -0.52 -9.72
N PHE A 237 5.90 -0.48 -8.76
CA PHE A 237 6.21 -0.10 -7.38
C PHE A 237 7.25 -1.04 -6.77
N LYS A 238 8.24 -0.47 -6.09
CA LYS A 238 9.32 -1.20 -5.43
C LYS A 238 9.53 -0.74 -4.00
N SER A 239 9.70 -1.70 -3.10
CA SER A 239 10.14 -1.43 -1.74
C SER A 239 11.18 -2.45 -1.30
N TYR A 240 12.22 -1.96 -0.62
CA TYR A 240 13.38 -2.75 -0.16
C TYR A 240 13.45 -2.91 1.36
N SER A 241 12.36 -2.56 2.05
CA SER A 241 12.16 -2.70 3.49
C SER A 241 10.66 -2.83 3.79
N GLU A 242 10.29 -2.99 5.05
CA GLU A 242 8.90 -3.26 5.41
C GLU A 242 7.97 -2.09 5.08
N ILE A 243 6.74 -2.42 4.67
CA ILE A 243 5.62 -1.50 4.51
C ILE A 243 4.57 -1.79 5.56
N LEU A 244 4.11 -0.75 6.27
CA LEU A 244 3.12 -0.87 7.34
C LEU A 244 1.79 -0.22 6.93
N PHE A 245 0.71 -0.99 6.98
CA PHE A 245 -0.69 -0.56 6.90
C PHE A 245 -1.49 -1.05 8.12
N ILE A 246 -0.82 -1.14 9.28
CA ILE A 246 -1.41 -1.64 10.52
C ILE A 246 -2.60 -0.76 10.90
N ALA A 247 -3.76 -1.38 11.14
CA ALA A 247 -5.01 -0.69 11.50
C ALA A 247 -5.43 0.42 10.51
N ALA A 248 -4.99 0.36 9.25
CA ALA A 248 -5.45 1.27 8.21
C ALA A 248 -6.94 1.06 7.90
N SER A 249 -7.61 2.13 7.46
CA SER A 249 -9.00 2.10 7.00
C SER A 249 -9.08 2.62 5.57
N VAL A 250 -9.54 1.80 4.63
CA VAL A 250 -9.55 2.13 3.21
C VAL A 250 -10.94 1.82 2.65
N ASN A 251 -11.65 2.86 2.18
CA ASN A 251 -12.99 2.70 1.61
C ASN A 251 -12.96 2.12 0.19
N GLY A 252 -11.82 2.23 -0.49
CA GLY A 252 -11.60 1.64 -1.82
C GLY A 252 -10.89 0.30 -1.76
N GLN A 253 -10.10 0.02 -2.79
CA GLN A 253 -9.25 -1.17 -2.93
C GLN A 253 -7.81 -0.90 -2.49
N ILE A 254 -7.07 -1.94 -2.14
CA ILE A 254 -5.60 -1.91 -2.10
C ILE A 254 -5.10 -2.71 -3.30
N SER A 255 -4.37 -2.05 -4.21
CA SER A 255 -3.79 -2.71 -5.38
C SER A 255 -2.28 -2.65 -5.36
N ALA A 256 -1.64 -3.81 -5.23
CA ALA A 256 -0.20 -4.00 -5.42
C ALA A 256 0.08 -4.90 -6.63
N LYS A 257 -0.75 -4.80 -7.67
CA LYS A 257 -0.49 -5.42 -8.98
C LYS A 257 0.93 -5.11 -9.42
N ASP A 258 1.65 -6.11 -9.94
CA ASP A 258 3.02 -6.00 -10.47
C ASP A 258 4.10 -5.47 -9.50
N ALA A 259 3.80 -5.31 -8.20
CA ALA A 259 4.74 -4.77 -7.24
C ALA A 259 5.87 -5.77 -6.89
N THR A 260 7.05 -5.24 -6.56
CA THR A 260 8.17 -6.03 -6.03
C THR A 260 8.51 -5.55 -4.62
N LEU A 261 8.34 -6.43 -3.65
CA LEU A 261 8.68 -6.17 -2.26
C LEU A 261 9.81 -7.09 -1.81
N SER A 262 10.88 -6.50 -1.30
CA SER A 262 12.00 -7.21 -0.68
C SER A 262 12.38 -6.57 0.64
N CYS A 263 12.98 -7.35 1.54
CA CYS A 263 13.42 -6.86 2.85
C CYS A 263 14.51 -7.79 3.39
N LYS A 264 15.47 -7.25 4.16
CA LYS A 264 16.49 -8.07 4.82
C LYS A 264 15.95 -8.84 6.02
N HIS A 265 14.92 -8.29 6.70
CA HIS A 265 14.44 -8.76 8.00
C HIS A 265 13.20 -9.68 7.94
N GLY A 266 12.85 -10.15 6.74
CA GLY A 266 11.88 -11.24 6.55
C GLY A 266 10.41 -10.85 6.47
N VAL A 267 10.03 -9.59 6.72
CA VAL A 267 8.65 -9.07 6.53
C VAL A 267 8.65 -7.91 5.52
N THR A 268 7.84 -8.01 4.49
CA THR A 268 7.75 -7.01 3.41
C THR A 268 6.52 -6.13 3.52
N LEU A 269 5.40 -6.67 4.00
CA LEU A 269 4.14 -5.95 4.15
C LEU A 269 3.38 -6.44 5.37
N THR A 270 3.07 -5.54 6.28
CA THR A 270 2.20 -5.79 7.43
C THR A 270 0.95 -4.91 7.32
N ALA A 271 -0.19 -5.51 6.96
CA ALA A 271 -1.51 -4.88 6.95
C ALA A 271 -2.45 -5.54 7.96
N ASP A 272 -1.92 -5.77 9.17
CA ASP A 272 -2.66 -6.35 10.28
C ASP A 272 -3.75 -5.40 10.77
N ARG A 273 -4.91 -5.96 11.12
CA ARG A 273 -6.11 -5.22 11.55
C ARG A 273 -6.62 -4.18 10.53
N LEU A 274 -6.22 -4.31 9.26
CA LEU A 274 -6.73 -3.52 8.15
C LEU A 274 -8.27 -3.62 8.08
N ARG A 275 -8.95 -2.50 7.84
CA ARG A 275 -10.35 -2.42 7.46
C ARG A 275 -10.44 -1.95 6.01
N LEU A 276 -11.00 -2.77 5.13
CA LEU A 276 -11.06 -2.50 3.69
C LEU A 276 -12.45 -2.82 3.13
N ASN A 277 -13.10 -1.85 2.51
CA ASN A 277 -14.42 -2.07 1.92
C ASN A 277 -14.31 -2.67 0.50
N GLY A 278 -13.20 -2.42 -0.19
CA GLY A 278 -12.92 -2.96 -1.52
C GLY A 278 -12.08 -4.24 -1.51
N ASN A 279 -11.38 -4.45 -2.62
CA ASN A 279 -10.59 -5.65 -2.88
C ASN A 279 -9.10 -5.44 -2.55
N ILE A 280 -8.42 -6.53 -2.22
CA ILE A 280 -6.95 -6.63 -2.23
C ILE A 280 -6.51 -7.31 -3.52
N TYR A 281 -5.63 -6.64 -4.27
CA TYR A 281 -5.03 -7.19 -5.48
C TYR A 281 -3.51 -7.36 -5.32
N PHE A 282 -3.11 -8.61 -5.19
CA PHE A 282 -1.72 -9.10 -5.25
C PHE A 282 -1.59 -10.00 -6.49
N ASP A 283 -2.00 -9.54 -7.66
CA ASP A 283 -1.99 -10.30 -8.92
C ASP A 283 -1.04 -9.67 -9.96
N LYS A 284 -0.99 -10.25 -11.17
CA LYS A 284 -0.24 -9.72 -12.32
C LYS A 284 1.25 -9.48 -12.01
N GLY A 285 1.94 -10.48 -11.47
CA GLY A 285 3.39 -10.42 -11.24
C GLY A 285 3.82 -9.84 -9.89
N PHE A 286 2.88 -9.64 -8.95
CA PHE A 286 3.24 -9.32 -7.56
C PHE A 286 4.26 -10.32 -7.01
N THR A 287 5.35 -9.81 -6.45
CA THR A 287 6.42 -10.60 -5.85
C THR A 287 6.76 -10.08 -4.46
N SER A 288 6.87 -11.00 -3.49
CA SER A 288 7.32 -10.70 -2.13
C SER A 288 8.42 -11.67 -1.68
N GLU A 289 9.59 -11.14 -1.31
CA GLU A 289 10.71 -11.93 -0.80
C GLU A 289 10.61 -12.25 0.70
N GLY A 290 9.78 -11.50 1.42
CA GLY A 290 9.44 -11.75 2.81
C GLY A 290 7.97 -12.15 3.00
N ARG A 291 7.59 -12.24 4.27
CA ARG A 291 6.22 -12.47 4.72
C ARG A 291 5.34 -11.27 4.40
N VAL A 292 4.15 -11.55 3.89
CA VAL A 292 3.01 -10.62 3.89
C VAL A 292 2.04 -11.01 4.98
N SER A 293 1.62 -10.05 5.82
CA SER A 293 0.70 -10.25 6.93
C SER A 293 -0.61 -9.47 6.73
N LEU A 294 -1.73 -10.15 6.97
CA LEU A 294 -3.11 -9.65 6.93
C LEU A 294 -3.85 -10.09 8.22
N CYS A 295 -3.15 -10.20 9.35
CA CYS A 295 -3.72 -10.79 10.56
C CYS A 295 -4.86 -9.92 11.11
N GLY A 296 -6.02 -10.54 11.34
CA GLY A 296 -7.19 -9.83 11.87
C GLY A 296 -7.76 -8.75 10.95
N ALA A 297 -7.34 -8.73 9.67
CA ALA A 297 -7.93 -7.83 8.69
C ALA A 297 -9.40 -8.18 8.44
N VAL A 298 -10.21 -7.17 8.13
CA VAL A 298 -11.58 -7.32 7.64
C VAL A 298 -11.65 -6.69 6.26
N VAL A 299 -11.99 -7.51 5.28
CA VAL A 299 -12.06 -7.14 3.87
C VAL A 299 -13.46 -7.49 3.35
N GLU A 300 -14.24 -6.48 3.01
CA GLU A 300 -15.60 -6.65 2.48
C GLU A 300 -15.59 -7.08 1.01
N GLY A 301 -14.50 -6.81 0.29
CA GLY A 301 -14.28 -7.31 -1.07
C GLY A 301 -13.56 -8.66 -1.12
N GLN A 302 -12.81 -8.85 -2.20
CA GLN A 302 -12.07 -10.06 -2.52
C GLN A 302 -10.58 -9.94 -2.17
N LEU A 303 -9.92 -11.08 -1.99
CA LEU A 303 -8.46 -11.18 -1.97
C LEU A 303 -8.01 -11.94 -3.22
N ASN A 304 -7.36 -11.25 -4.16
CA ASN A 304 -6.84 -11.87 -5.37
C ASN A 304 -5.30 -11.92 -5.35
N CYS A 305 -4.77 -13.13 -5.23
CA CYS A 305 -3.33 -13.44 -5.29
C CYS A 305 -2.97 -14.23 -6.56
N SER A 306 -3.82 -14.23 -7.59
CA SER A 306 -3.59 -15.05 -8.79
C SER A 306 -2.25 -14.73 -9.45
N GLY A 307 -1.42 -15.75 -9.65
CA GLY A 307 -0.10 -15.61 -10.27
C GLY A 307 0.95 -14.90 -9.42
N ALA A 308 0.68 -14.60 -8.15
CA ALA A 308 1.68 -13.99 -7.27
C ALA A 308 2.75 -14.98 -6.81
N VAL A 309 3.94 -14.44 -6.53
CA VAL A 309 5.10 -15.19 -6.08
C VAL A 309 5.56 -14.71 -4.71
N PHE A 310 5.50 -15.60 -3.72
CA PHE A 310 5.97 -15.37 -2.36
C PHE A 310 7.15 -16.29 -2.09
N THR A 311 8.35 -15.74 -1.93
CA THR A 311 9.58 -16.53 -1.76
C THR A 311 10.04 -16.68 -0.31
N GLY A 312 9.40 -15.98 0.64
CA GLY A 312 9.63 -16.16 2.08
C GLY A 312 9.52 -17.63 2.51
N SER A 313 10.57 -18.17 3.12
CA SER A 313 10.76 -19.61 3.32
C SER A 313 10.01 -20.18 4.54
N GLU A 314 9.86 -19.40 5.62
CA GLU A 314 9.13 -19.83 6.80
C GLU A 314 7.62 -19.55 6.68
N GLN A 315 7.28 -18.28 6.59
CA GLN A 315 5.92 -17.77 6.42
C GLN A 315 5.88 -16.86 5.19
N ALA A 316 5.09 -17.25 4.21
CA ALA A 316 4.92 -16.50 2.96
C ALA A 316 3.72 -15.54 3.07
N LEU A 317 2.57 -16.07 3.49
CA LEU A 317 1.33 -15.30 3.70
C LEU A 317 0.73 -15.68 5.05
N LEU A 318 0.57 -14.69 5.93
CA LEU A 318 0.01 -14.84 7.26
C LEU A 318 -1.31 -14.05 7.35
N ALA A 319 -2.43 -14.73 7.18
CA ALA A 319 -3.77 -14.17 7.19
C ALA A 319 -4.65 -14.83 8.27
N ASN A 320 -4.08 -14.98 9.47
CA ASN A 320 -4.79 -15.54 10.62
C ASN A 320 -5.89 -14.58 11.07
N ASN A 321 -7.05 -15.13 11.44
CA ASN A 321 -8.24 -14.38 11.83
C ASN A 321 -8.70 -13.34 10.78
N LEU A 322 -8.32 -13.50 9.51
CA LEU A 322 -8.85 -12.71 8.41
C LEU A 322 -10.36 -12.94 8.31
N HIS A 323 -11.14 -11.87 8.18
CA HIS A 323 -12.53 -11.95 7.77
C HIS A 323 -12.65 -11.40 6.35
N LEU A 324 -13.01 -12.26 5.40
CA LEU A 324 -13.16 -11.93 3.99
C LEU A 324 -14.60 -12.21 3.55
N THR A 325 -15.29 -11.19 3.05
CA THR A 325 -16.66 -11.36 2.56
C THR A 325 -16.68 -11.94 1.13
N GLY A 326 -15.81 -11.45 0.26
CA GLY A 326 -15.66 -11.96 -1.09
C GLY A 326 -14.80 -13.22 -1.20
N VAL A 327 -14.50 -13.61 -2.45
CA VAL A 327 -13.66 -14.77 -2.78
C VAL A 327 -12.20 -14.50 -2.42
N ALA A 328 -11.54 -15.48 -1.81
CA ALA A 328 -10.08 -15.56 -1.74
C ALA A 328 -9.57 -16.41 -2.92
N ASN A 329 -8.92 -15.77 -3.89
CA ASN A 329 -8.34 -16.44 -5.06
C ASN A 329 -6.81 -16.52 -4.94
N LEU A 330 -6.30 -17.69 -4.62
CA LEU A 330 -4.88 -18.06 -4.58
C LEU A 330 -4.57 -19.11 -5.66
N GLY A 331 -5.20 -18.99 -6.84
CA GLY A 331 -5.05 -19.89 -7.98
C GLY A 331 -4.19 -19.33 -9.11
N GLY A 332 -4.36 -19.90 -10.31
CA GLY A 332 -3.89 -19.34 -11.57
C GLY A 332 -2.41 -18.94 -11.57
N GLY A 333 -1.53 -19.86 -11.17
CA GLY A 333 -0.09 -19.61 -11.12
C GLY A 333 0.47 -19.19 -9.76
N PHE A 334 -0.36 -19.02 -8.73
CA PHE A 334 0.09 -18.65 -7.39
C PHE A 334 1.19 -19.60 -6.86
N SER A 335 2.25 -19.03 -6.29
CA SER A 335 3.40 -19.77 -5.79
C SER A 335 3.89 -19.18 -4.47
N ALA A 336 3.81 -19.97 -3.39
CA ALA A 336 4.34 -19.64 -2.08
C ALA A 336 5.35 -20.70 -1.62
N LYS A 337 6.62 -20.32 -1.44
CA LYS A 337 7.66 -21.24 -0.95
C LYS A 337 7.42 -21.68 0.49
N GLY A 338 7.05 -20.75 1.36
CA GLY A 338 6.78 -20.97 2.77
C GLY A 338 5.33 -21.28 3.11
N THR A 339 4.97 -21.01 4.36
CA THR A 339 3.63 -21.28 4.89
C THR A 339 2.61 -20.24 4.43
N VAL A 340 1.45 -20.70 3.98
CA VAL A 340 0.22 -19.92 3.83
C VAL A 340 -0.70 -20.27 4.98
N SER A 341 -1.06 -19.28 5.80
CA SER A 341 -1.79 -19.49 7.05
C SER A 341 -3.07 -18.66 7.09
N PHE A 342 -4.19 -19.32 7.36
CA PHE A 342 -5.55 -18.82 7.51
C PHE A 342 -6.19 -19.31 8.80
N ASN A 343 -5.39 -19.52 9.85
CA ASN A 343 -5.91 -20.05 11.12
C ASN A 343 -6.96 -19.10 11.71
N GLY A 344 -8.13 -19.62 12.06
CA GLY A 344 -9.26 -18.84 12.57
C GLY A 344 -9.89 -17.88 11.55
N ALA A 345 -9.51 -17.94 10.27
CA ALA A 345 -10.06 -17.06 9.25
C ALA A 345 -11.52 -17.42 8.93
N ARG A 346 -12.30 -16.40 8.56
CA ARG A 346 -13.71 -16.50 8.15
C ARG A 346 -13.83 -16.04 6.71
N PHE A 347 -14.32 -16.92 5.86
CA PHE A 347 -14.62 -16.64 4.46
C PHE A 347 -16.12 -16.77 4.28
N GLU A 348 -16.77 -15.67 3.91
CA GLU A 348 -18.21 -15.69 3.61
C GLU A 348 -18.49 -16.25 2.20
N SER A 349 -17.44 -16.43 1.40
CA SER A 349 -17.46 -17.00 0.05
C SER A 349 -16.35 -18.06 -0.11
N ASP A 350 -15.95 -18.31 -1.34
CA ASP A 350 -15.01 -19.38 -1.71
C ASP A 350 -13.56 -19.06 -1.31
N LEU A 351 -12.83 -20.12 -0.97
CA LEU A 351 -11.37 -20.11 -0.88
C LEU A 351 -10.82 -21.00 -2.01
N LYS A 352 -10.11 -20.39 -2.97
CA LYS A 352 -9.68 -21.05 -4.21
C LYS A 352 -8.17 -21.16 -4.30
N PHE A 353 -7.70 -22.36 -4.60
CA PHE A 353 -6.31 -22.67 -4.94
C PHE A 353 -6.18 -23.25 -6.35
N THR A 354 -7.23 -23.15 -7.17
CA THR A 354 -7.29 -23.79 -8.48
C THR A 354 -6.15 -23.35 -9.40
N GLY A 355 -5.34 -24.28 -9.88
CA GLY A 355 -4.19 -23.95 -10.74
C GLY A 355 -3.00 -23.32 -10.02
N ALA A 356 -2.94 -23.38 -8.69
CA ALA A 356 -1.77 -22.94 -7.93
C ALA A 356 -0.55 -23.81 -8.28
N VAL A 357 0.63 -23.20 -8.35
CA VAL A 357 1.87 -23.90 -8.73
C VAL A 357 2.53 -24.56 -7.54
N ARG A 358 2.65 -23.86 -6.40
CA ARG A 358 3.33 -24.37 -5.20
C ARG A 358 2.82 -23.69 -3.95
N ILE A 359 2.60 -24.48 -2.91
CA ILE A 359 2.33 -23.98 -1.56
C ILE A 359 3.17 -24.82 -0.60
N GLY A 360 4.07 -24.20 0.15
CA GLY A 360 4.98 -24.90 1.06
C GLY A 360 4.24 -25.66 2.16
N LYS A 361 3.38 -24.94 2.88
CA LYS A 361 2.45 -25.49 3.88
C LYS A 361 1.15 -24.71 3.82
N LEU A 362 0.02 -25.37 4.03
CA LEU A 362 -1.28 -24.73 4.16
C LEU A 362 -1.84 -24.99 5.56
N LEU A 363 -2.05 -23.94 6.35
CA LEU A 363 -2.65 -24.02 7.68
C LEU A 363 -3.95 -23.23 7.66
N ALA A 364 -5.09 -23.88 7.90
CA ALA A 364 -6.39 -23.22 8.01
C ALA A 364 -7.13 -23.68 9.28
N VAL A 365 -6.40 -23.90 10.37
CA VAL A 365 -6.95 -24.46 11.62
C VAL A 365 -8.09 -23.59 12.14
N ARG A 366 -9.25 -24.21 12.38
CA ARG A 366 -10.50 -23.54 12.81
C ARG A 366 -10.95 -22.43 11.85
N ALA A 367 -10.60 -22.51 10.58
CA ALA A 367 -11.18 -21.64 9.57
C ALA A 367 -12.65 -22.00 9.33
N CYS A 368 -13.45 -21.02 8.93
CA CYS A 368 -14.83 -21.22 8.52
C CYS A 368 -14.99 -20.69 7.11
N ILE A 369 -15.33 -21.56 6.16
CA ILE A 369 -15.49 -21.25 4.75
C ILE A 369 -16.96 -21.51 4.39
N LYS A 370 -17.77 -20.45 4.30
CA LYS A 370 -19.20 -20.58 3.97
C LYS A 370 -19.44 -20.95 2.51
N GLY A 371 -18.45 -20.74 1.64
CA GLY A 371 -18.47 -21.20 0.26
C GLY A 371 -17.67 -22.49 0.05
N ALA A 372 -17.13 -22.64 -1.16
CA ALA A 372 -16.34 -23.79 -1.54
C ALA A 372 -14.85 -23.63 -1.19
N LEU A 373 -14.27 -24.66 -0.59
CA LEU A 373 -12.83 -24.88 -0.56
C LEU A 373 -12.43 -25.60 -1.86
N ASN A 374 -11.77 -24.89 -2.77
CA ASN A 374 -11.35 -25.41 -4.08
C ASN A 374 -9.86 -25.77 -4.08
N MET A 375 -9.56 -27.06 -4.12
CA MET A 375 -8.23 -27.67 -4.07
C MET A 375 -8.01 -28.56 -5.30
N VAL A 376 -8.05 -27.95 -6.49
CA VAL A 376 -8.03 -28.64 -7.79
C VAL A 376 -6.88 -28.09 -8.65
N ASP A 377 -6.27 -28.94 -9.47
CA ASP A 377 -5.20 -28.60 -10.41
C ASP A 377 -4.00 -27.90 -9.75
N ILE A 378 -3.69 -28.25 -8.50
CA ILE A 378 -2.48 -27.75 -7.84
C ILE A 378 -1.28 -28.50 -8.42
N LYS A 379 -0.43 -27.80 -9.20
CA LYS A 379 0.65 -28.42 -9.99
C LYS A 379 1.65 -29.19 -9.13
N ASN A 380 2.01 -28.63 -7.96
CA ASN A 380 2.79 -29.32 -6.95
C ASN A 380 1.95 -29.55 -5.70
N ARG A 381 1.59 -30.81 -5.45
CA ARG A 381 0.82 -31.23 -4.27
C ARG A 381 1.32 -30.60 -2.98
N ILE A 382 0.40 -30.18 -2.13
CA ILE A 382 0.75 -29.56 -0.85
C ILE A 382 1.07 -30.67 0.15
N ASN A 383 2.34 -30.80 0.54
CA ASN A 383 2.78 -31.90 1.40
C ASN A 383 2.27 -31.81 2.84
N LYS A 384 2.08 -30.59 3.36
CA LYS A 384 1.65 -30.34 4.74
C LYS A 384 0.41 -29.46 4.73
N VAL A 385 -0.74 -30.06 5.04
CA VAL A 385 -2.02 -29.35 5.15
C VAL A 385 -2.64 -29.60 6.51
N SER A 386 -3.07 -28.54 7.19
CA SER A 386 -3.83 -28.64 8.42
C SER A 386 -5.17 -27.93 8.27
N LEU A 387 -6.25 -28.71 8.31
CA LEU A 387 -7.64 -28.25 8.34
C LEU A 387 -8.31 -28.60 9.67
N ALA A 388 -7.54 -28.77 10.74
CA ALA A 388 -8.07 -29.16 12.04
C ALA A 388 -9.17 -28.21 12.52
N GLY A 389 -10.35 -28.74 12.85
CA GLY A 389 -11.51 -27.96 13.27
C GLY A 389 -12.09 -27.01 12.22
N THR A 390 -11.73 -27.18 10.94
CA THR A 390 -12.20 -26.31 9.85
C THR A 390 -13.59 -26.70 9.41
N TYR A 391 -14.39 -25.72 9.00
CA TYR A 391 -15.64 -25.94 8.28
C TYR A 391 -15.52 -25.41 6.84
N ALA A 392 -16.03 -26.16 5.87
CA ALA A 392 -16.24 -25.70 4.50
C ALA A 392 -17.61 -26.15 3.97
N ALA A 393 -18.44 -25.27 3.43
CA ALA A 393 -19.76 -25.70 2.91
C ALA A 393 -19.61 -26.74 1.79
N VAL A 394 -18.70 -26.50 0.85
CA VAL A 394 -18.37 -27.44 -0.22
C VAL A 394 -16.88 -27.75 -0.23
N LEU A 395 -16.53 -29.03 -0.32
CA LEU A 395 -15.19 -29.47 -0.68
C LEU A 395 -15.16 -29.85 -2.16
N ASN A 396 -14.36 -29.11 -2.94
CA ASN A 396 -14.09 -29.41 -4.35
C ASN A 396 -12.58 -29.63 -4.52
N ASP A 397 -12.16 -30.85 -4.82
CA ASP A 397 -10.75 -31.24 -4.77
C ASP A 397 -10.43 -32.46 -5.64
N ASP A 398 -9.16 -32.60 -6.02
CA ASP A 398 -8.63 -33.75 -6.77
C ASP A 398 -7.52 -34.50 -6.00
N ALA A 399 -7.24 -35.75 -6.42
CA ALA A 399 -6.22 -36.56 -5.78
C ALA A 399 -4.79 -35.97 -5.91
N ALA A 400 -4.53 -35.20 -6.97
CA ALA A 400 -3.23 -34.66 -7.31
C ALA A 400 -2.81 -33.50 -6.38
N SER A 401 -3.79 -32.80 -5.78
CA SER A 401 -3.54 -31.61 -4.97
C SER A 401 -3.06 -31.91 -3.54
N TRP A 402 -3.27 -33.14 -3.05
CA TRP A 402 -2.98 -33.54 -1.67
C TRP A 402 -1.71 -34.37 -1.50
N GLY A 403 -0.78 -33.89 -0.67
CA GLY A 403 0.37 -34.67 -0.20
C GLY A 403 0.05 -35.52 1.03
N ASN A 404 1.12 -35.95 1.74
CA ASN A 404 1.04 -37.07 2.69
C ASN A 404 0.98 -36.69 4.18
N HIS A 405 1.01 -35.40 4.55
CA HIS A 405 0.90 -34.97 5.96
C HIS A 405 -0.35 -34.11 6.14
N LEU A 406 -1.49 -34.78 6.31
CA LEU A 406 -2.79 -34.12 6.44
C LEU A 406 -3.26 -34.14 7.90
N VAL A 407 -3.59 -32.98 8.47
CA VAL A 407 -4.20 -32.89 9.80
C VAL A 407 -5.66 -32.47 9.62
N LEU A 408 -6.57 -33.45 9.67
CA LEU A 408 -8.00 -33.27 9.34
C LEU A 408 -8.93 -33.46 10.55
N ASN A 409 -8.39 -33.54 11.78
CA ASN A 409 -9.20 -33.76 12.97
C ASN A 409 -10.26 -32.65 13.14
N GLY A 410 -11.54 -33.02 13.11
CA GLY A 410 -12.65 -32.07 13.18
C GLY A 410 -12.84 -31.22 11.93
N PHE A 411 -12.20 -31.56 10.79
CA PHE A 411 -12.55 -30.96 9.50
C PHE A 411 -13.92 -31.46 9.07
N VAL A 412 -14.82 -30.53 8.75
CA VAL A 412 -16.20 -30.82 8.36
C VAL A 412 -16.60 -30.09 7.07
N TYR A 413 -17.46 -30.72 6.29
CA TYR A 413 -18.09 -30.16 5.08
C TYR A 413 -19.51 -30.67 4.84
N ASP A 414 -20.36 -29.86 4.22
CA ASP A 414 -21.76 -30.22 3.96
C ASP A 414 -21.91 -31.04 2.68
N PHE A 415 -21.16 -30.66 1.63
CA PHE A 415 -21.20 -31.32 0.33
C PHE A 415 -19.78 -31.56 -0.22
N ILE A 416 -19.65 -32.63 -0.98
CA ILE A 416 -18.48 -32.89 -1.83
C ILE A 416 -18.92 -32.69 -3.27
N ASP A 417 -18.22 -31.85 -4.02
CA ASP A 417 -18.44 -31.79 -5.46
C ASP A 417 -17.94 -33.08 -6.12
N VAL A 418 -18.86 -33.77 -6.79
CA VAL A 418 -18.64 -35.07 -7.45
C VAL A 418 -18.60 -34.96 -8.97
N LEU A 419 -18.71 -33.75 -9.54
CA LEU A 419 -18.79 -33.55 -10.98
C LEU A 419 -17.48 -33.83 -11.73
N ASN A 420 -16.34 -34.05 -11.04
CA ASN A 420 -15.19 -34.88 -11.46
C ASN A 420 -14.05 -34.82 -10.42
N THR A 421 -13.17 -35.85 -10.41
CA THR A 421 -11.74 -35.90 -9.95
C THR A 421 -11.33 -36.82 -8.80
N MET A 422 -12.23 -37.42 -8.01
CA MET A 422 -11.85 -38.50 -7.07
C MET A 422 -12.92 -39.60 -6.94
N THR A 423 -12.51 -40.84 -7.19
CA THR A 423 -13.29 -42.05 -6.88
C THR A 423 -13.41 -42.25 -5.36
N VAL A 424 -14.38 -43.07 -4.92
CA VAL A 424 -14.53 -43.45 -3.50
C VAL A 424 -13.23 -44.07 -2.94
N ASN A 425 -12.53 -44.88 -3.73
CA ASN A 425 -11.27 -45.49 -3.31
C ASN A 425 -10.16 -44.45 -3.12
N GLU A 426 -10.07 -43.45 -4.00
CA GLU A 426 -9.13 -42.34 -3.84
C GLU A 426 -9.46 -41.49 -2.61
N ARG A 427 -10.75 -41.27 -2.31
CA ARG A 427 -11.20 -40.60 -1.07
C ARG A 427 -10.78 -41.36 0.18
N VAL A 428 -10.99 -42.68 0.20
CA VAL A 428 -10.55 -43.55 1.31
C VAL A 428 -9.03 -43.49 1.47
N ASN A 429 -8.28 -43.49 0.36
CA ASN A 429 -6.83 -43.36 0.39
C ASN A 429 -6.38 -41.97 0.89
N TRP A 430 -7.08 -40.91 0.51
CA TRP A 430 -6.85 -39.56 1.04
C TRP A 430 -7.04 -39.49 2.56
N LEU A 431 -8.12 -40.08 3.10
CA LEU A 431 -8.34 -40.15 4.55
C LEU A 431 -7.24 -40.92 5.29
N LYS A 432 -6.62 -41.92 4.66
CA LYS A 432 -5.48 -42.66 5.24
C LYS A 432 -4.19 -41.84 5.30
N LYS A 433 -4.07 -40.74 4.55
CA LYS A 433 -2.92 -39.81 4.62
C LYS A 433 -2.97 -38.89 5.86
N GLN A 434 -3.93 -39.11 6.77
CA GLN A 434 -4.02 -38.37 8.02
C GLN A 434 -2.80 -38.63 8.91
N TYR A 435 -2.13 -37.55 9.30
CA TYR A 435 -1.03 -37.56 10.24
C TYR A 435 -1.57 -37.36 11.65
N VAL A 436 -1.42 -38.38 12.49
CA VAL A 436 -1.78 -38.33 13.91
C VAL A 436 -0.51 -38.07 14.70
N ARG A 437 -0.46 -36.93 15.38
CA ARG A 437 0.63 -36.63 16.31
C ARG A 437 0.39 -37.47 17.58
N SER A 438 1.16 -38.54 17.76
CA SER A 438 1.18 -39.27 19.03
C SER A 438 1.57 -38.30 20.15
N SER A 439 0.79 -38.24 21.24
CA SER A 439 1.01 -37.29 22.35
C SER A 439 2.15 -37.71 23.29
N LYS A 440 3.01 -38.66 22.91
CA LYS A 440 4.14 -39.09 23.74
C LYS A 440 5.38 -38.27 23.40
N ASN A 441 5.77 -37.40 24.33
CA ASN A 441 7.05 -36.72 24.32
C ASN A 441 8.20 -37.73 24.46
N ASN A 442 9.26 -37.48 23.69
CA ASN A 442 10.64 -37.96 23.81
C ASN A 442 10.94 -39.46 23.60
N GLU A 443 11.93 -39.64 22.72
CA GLU A 443 12.72 -40.84 22.43
C GLU A 443 12.12 -41.91 21.49
N LYS A 444 12.74 -41.97 20.30
CA LYS A 444 12.77 -43.08 19.32
C LYS A 444 11.40 -43.64 18.90
N MET A 445 10.82 -43.08 17.82
CA MET A 445 9.62 -43.66 17.20
C MET A 445 9.95 -44.50 15.97
N LYS A 446 9.57 -45.79 16.03
CA LYS A 446 9.19 -46.62 14.88
C LYS A 446 7.80 -46.16 14.40
N ASP A 447 7.56 -46.33 13.09
CA ASP A 447 6.25 -46.19 12.45
C ASP A 447 5.18 -47.02 13.19
N GLU A 448 4.44 -46.38 14.11
CA GLU A 448 3.20 -46.93 14.64
C GLU A 448 2.02 -46.36 13.83
N SER A 449 1.07 -47.26 13.52
CA SER A 449 -0.11 -46.95 12.72
C SER A 449 -0.89 -45.77 13.31
N PRO A 450 -1.31 -44.77 12.49
CA PRO A 450 -2.01 -43.60 13.01
C PRO A 450 -3.29 -44.01 13.73
N ALA A 451 -3.47 -43.52 14.97
CA ALA A 451 -4.68 -43.80 15.76
C ALA A 451 -5.93 -43.35 14.98
N PHE A 452 -6.98 -44.18 15.00
CA PHE A 452 -8.23 -43.91 14.27
C PHE A 452 -8.89 -42.59 14.70
N VAL A 453 -9.02 -41.62 13.80
CA VAL A 453 -9.71 -40.34 14.05
C VAL A 453 -11.10 -40.40 13.40
N PRO A 454 -12.19 -40.57 14.17
CA PRO A 454 -13.49 -40.96 13.63
C PRO A 454 -14.19 -39.90 12.76
N GLN A 455 -13.98 -38.61 13.05
CA GLN A 455 -14.77 -37.51 12.47
C GLN A 455 -14.76 -37.49 10.91
N PRO A 456 -13.60 -37.49 10.21
CA PRO A 456 -13.59 -37.46 8.75
C PRO A 456 -14.20 -38.71 8.09
N TRP A 457 -14.07 -39.88 8.72
CA TRP A 457 -14.59 -41.15 8.23
C TRP A 457 -16.12 -41.24 8.37
N GLN A 458 -16.63 -40.80 9.52
CA GLN A 458 -18.07 -40.74 9.79
C GLN A 458 -18.76 -39.76 8.84
N GLN A 459 -18.13 -38.61 8.58
CA GLN A 459 -18.66 -37.62 7.67
C GLN A 459 -18.69 -38.09 6.21
N LEU A 460 -17.61 -38.70 5.72
CA LEU A 460 -17.59 -39.27 4.36
C LEU A 460 -18.70 -40.30 4.16
N LYS A 461 -18.94 -41.18 5.15
CA LYS A 461 -20.03 -42.16 5.11
C LYS A 461 -21.40 -41.49 5.00
N THR A 462 -21.64 -40.42 5.78
CA THR A 462 -22.89 -39.67 5.79
C THR A 462 -23.14 -38.97 4.46
N VAL A 463 -22.13 -38.26 3.93
CA VAL A 463 -22.24 -37.48 2.69
C VAL A 463 -22.40 -38.38 1.45
N LEU A 464 -21.63 -39.48 1.34
CA LEU A 464 -21.82 -40.42 0.22
C LEU A 464 -23.16 -41.17 0.30
N GLY A 465 -23.65 -41.44 1.51
CA GLY A 465 -24.96 -42.04 1.72
C GLY A 465 -26.12 -41.15 1.25
N SER A 466 -26.04 -39.83 1.45
CA SER A 466 -27.05 -38.89 0.97
C SER A 466 -26.99 -38.70 -0.54
N VAL A 467 -25.80 -38.61 -1.15
CA VAL A 467 -25.63 -38.54 -2.62
C VAL A 467 -26.24 -39.77 -3.31
N ARG A 468 -26.02 -40.98 -2.75
CA ARG A 468 -26.61 -42.21 -3.29
C ARG A 468 -28.15 -42.20 -3.26
N LYS A 469 -28.75 -41.62 -2.20
CA LYS A 469 -30.22 -41.45 -2.10
C LYS A 469 -30.75 -40.48 -3.16
N VAL A 470 -30.08 -39.35 -3.36
CA VAL A 470 -30.45 -38.35 -4.38
C VAL A 470 -30.36 -38.94 -5.80
N LEU A 471 -29.29 -39.67 -6.12
CA LEU A 471 -29.16 -40.34 -7.42
C LEU A 471 -30.18 -41.46 -7.63
N SER A 472 -30.59 -42.18 -6.58
CA SER A 472 -31.64 -43.20 -6.66
C SER A 472 -33.07 -42.63 -6.77
N GLN A 473 -33.25 -41.33 -6.55
CA GLN A 473 -34.54 -40.63 -6.61
C GLN A 473 -34.66 -39.73 -7.86
N ALA A 474 -33.62 -39.65 -8.70
CA ALA A 474 -33.70 -38.98 -9.99
C ALA A 474 -34.64 -39.77 -10.92
N PRO A 475 -35.70 -39.17 -11.49
CA PRO A 475 -36.59 -39.89 -12.38
C PRO A 475 -35.84 -40.34 -13.63
N HIS A 476 -35.94 -41.62 -13.96
CA HIS A 476 -35.58 -42.14 -15.27
C HIS A 476 -36.41 -41.40 -16.33
N SER A 477 -35.82 -40.40 -16.99
CA SER A 477 -36.33 -39.92 -18.27
C SER A 477 -36.12 -41.03 -19.29
N ALA A 478 -37.23 -41.71 -19.61
CA ALA A 478 -37.33 -42.75 -20.61
C ALA A 478 -37.18 -42.22 -22.04
N GLY A 479 -36.66 -43.09 -22.92
CA GLY A 479 -36.69 -42.99 -24.39
C GLY A 479 -35.27 -43.03 -24.99
N GLN A 480 -34.83 -44.02 -25.76
CA GLN A 480 -35.46 -45.17 -26.42
C GLN A 480 -34.49 -46.35 -26.40
#